data_AF-A3Y5U8-F1
#
_entry.id   AF-A3Y5U8-F1
#
_cell.length_a   1.000
_cell.length_b   1.000
_cell.length_c   1.000
_cell.angle_alpha   90.00
_cell.angle_beta   90.00
_cell.angle_gamma   90.00
#
_symmetry.space_group_name_H-M   'P 1'
#
loop_
_entity.id
_entity.type
_entity.pdbx_description
1 polymer ?
#
loop_
_entity_poly.entity_id
_entity_poly.type
_entity_poly.pdbx_seq_one_letter_code
_entity_poly.pdbx_strand_id
1 'polypeptide(L)'
;MKDDVFIGFNSVVFNALIGKGCVIRHNCVVDGLDLPESFHVPPMTNIGKGFDLNSISKVPPEYSAFSESVVSANHTLVQGYRRIVNEL
;
A
#
# COMPACT_ATOMS: atom_id res chain seq x y z
N MET A 1 -8.16 -5.06 4.81
CA MET A 1 -6.99 -5.25 3.92
C MET A 1 -6.50 -6.68 4.07
N LYS A 2 -5.90 -7.26 3.01
CA LYS A 2 -5.23 -8.57 3.04
C LYS A 2 -3.72 -8.42 3.25
N ASP A 3 -2.98 -9.54 3.21
CA ASP A 3 -1.53 -9.57 3.42
C ASP A 3 -0.75 -8.80 2.34
N ASP A 4 0.47 -8.38 2.67
CA ASP A 4 1.44 -7.75 1.76
C ASP A 4 0.91 -6.47 1.06
N VAL A 5 -0.05 -5.76 1.68
CA VAL A 5 -0.58 -4.50 1.16
C VAL A 5 0.30 -3.32 1.60
N PHE A 6 0.66 -2.46 0.65
CA PHE A 6 1.36 -1.20 0.90
C PHE A 6 0.43 0.00 0.70
N ILE A 7 0.35 0.89 1.69
CA ILE A 7 -0.40 2.15 1.62
C ILE A 7 0.59 3.31 1.69
N GLY A 8 0.67 4.07 0.61
CA GLY A 8 1.58 5.19 0.46
C GLY A 8 1.15 6.40 1.28
N PHE A 9 2.11 7.29 1.53
CA PHE A 9 1.94 8.47 2.37
C PHE A 9 0.74 9.32 1.97
N ASN A 10 0.05 9.88 2.97
CA ASN A 10 -1.08 10.78 2.79
C ASN A 10 -2.20 10.18 1.90
N SER A 11 -2.40 8.86 1.96
CA SER A 11 -3.48 8.19 1.25
C SER A 11 -4.59 7.78 2.19
N VAL A 12 -5.83 7.81 1.68
CA VAL A 12 -7.03 7.44 2.42
C VAL A 12 -7.66 6.22 1.76
N VAL A 13 -7.95 5.19 2.57
CA VAL A 13 -8.75 4.03 2.17
C VAL A 13 -9.98 3.98 3.06
N PHE A 14 -11.16 4.08 2.46
CA PHE A 14 -12.43 4.09 3.16
C PHE A 14 -13.43 3.17 2.44
N ASN A 15 -14.21 2.41 3.21
CA ASN A 15 -15.29 1.57 2.69
C ASN A 15 -14.87 0.66 1.49
N ALA A 16 -13.69 0.05 1.57
CA ALA A 16 -13.11 -0.76 0.50
C ALA A 16 -12.35 -1.97 1.04
N LEU A 17 -12.47 -3.10 0.34
CA LEU A 17 -11.62 -4.27 0.53
C LEU A 17 -10.41 -4.19 -0.41
N ILE A 18 -9.22 -4.31 0.18
CA ILE A 18 -7.96 -4.27 -0.57
C ILE A 18 -7.39 -5.69 -0.63
N GLY A 19 -7.26 -6.22 -1.84
CA GLY A 19 -6.72 -7.54 -2.13
C GLY A 19 -5.25 -7.70 -1.74
N LYS A 20 -4.79 -8.95 -1.66
CA LYS A 20 -3.40 -9.29 -1.28
C LYS A 20 -2.41 -8.62 -2.22
N GLY A 21 -1.28 -8.13 -1.70
CA GLY A 21 -0.19 -7.61 -2.53
C GLY A 21 -0.49 -6.29 -3.23
N CYS A 22 -1.60 -5.60 -2.89
CA CYS A 22 -1.89 -4.31 -3.48
C CYS A 22 -0.88 -3.24 -3.05
N VAL A 23 -0.56 -2.34 -3.97
CA VAL A 23 0.28 -1.18 -3.70
C VAL A 23 -0.49 0.07 -4.04
N ILE A 24 -0.86 0.84 -3.02
CA ILE A 24 -1.49 2.16 -3.17
C ILE A 24 -0.41 3.22 -2.98
N ARG A 25 -0.18 4.05 -3.99
CA ARG A 25 0.87 5.08 -3.91
C ARG A 25 0.40 6.31 -3.14
N HIS A 26 1.31 7.26 -2.92
CA HIS A 26 1.04 8.42 -2.09
C HIS A 26 -0.07 9.31 -2.67
N ASN A 27 -0.72 10.06 -1.77
CA ASN A 27 -1.81 11.00 -2.09
C ASN A 27 -3.02 10.36 -2.79
N CYS A 28 -3.26 9.06 -2.59
CA CYS A 28 -4.42 8.40 -3.19
C CYS A 28 -5.66 8.47 -2.30
N VAL A 29 -6.84 8.40 -2.91
CA VAL A 29 -8.10 8.16 -2.22
C VAL A 29 -8.74 6.93 -2.83
N VAL A 30 -9.08 5.93 -2.01
CA VAL A 30 -9.88 4.76 -2.40
C VAL A 30 -11.11 4.73 -1.52
N ASP A 31 -12.27 5.03 -2.10
CA ASP A 31 -13.54 5.14 -1.39
C ASP A 31 -14.67 4.35 -2.08
N GLY A 32 -15.12 3.29 -1.42
CA GLY A 32 -16.33 2.58 -1.85
C GLY A 32 -16.16 1.62 -3.02
N LEU A 33 -14.92 1.26 -3.37
CA LEU A 33 -14.61 0.28 -4.41
C LEU A 33 -13.48 -0.67 -3.98
N ASP A 34 -13.73 -1.97 -4.13
CA ASP A 34 -12.76 -3.01 -3.79
C ASP A 34 -11.65 -3.10 -4.85
N LEU A 35 -10.39 -3.27 -4.40
CA LEU A 35 -9.25 -3.50 -5.27
C LEU A 35 -8.93 -5.00 -5.37
N PRO A 36 -8.75 -5.55 -6.58
CA PRO A 36 -8.37 -6.96 -6.76
C PRO A 36 -6.93 -7.20 -6.28
N GLU A 37 -6.53 -8.47 -6.16
CA GLU A 37 -5.17 -8.83 -5.75
C GLU A 37 -4.10 -8.28 -6.71
N SER A 38 -2.93 -7.96 -6.15
CA SER A 38 -1.76 -7.42 -6.86
C SER A 38 -2.04 -6.16 -7.68
N PHE A 39 -3.06 -5.39 -7.31
CA PHE A 39 -3.41 -4.15 -7.99
C PHE A 39 -2.50 -3.00 -7.53
N HIS A 40 -2.02 -2.20 -8.48
CA HIS A 40 -1.14 -1.09 -8.18
C HIS A 40 -1.80 0.23 -8.58
N VAL A 41 -2.08 1.07 -7.59
CA VAL A 41 -2.71 2.38 -7.77
C VAL A 41 -1.62 3.45 -7.95
N PRO A 42 -1.58 4.20 -9.08
CA PRO A 42 -0.61 5.26 -9.30
C PRO A 42 -0.74 6.40 -8.28
N PRO A 43 0.30 7.21 -8.06
CA PRO A 43 0.21 8.34 -7.13
C PRO A 43 -0.91 9.31 -7.51
N MET A 44 -1.49 9.98 -6.51
CA MET A 44 -2.52 11.01 -6.70
C MET A 44 -3.81 10.50 -7.39
N THR A 45 -4.08 9.19 -7.34
CA THR A 45 -5.28 8.61 -7.96
C THR A 45 -6.46 8.64 -6.99
N ASN A 46 -7.65 9.02 -7.48
CA ASN A 46 -8.91 8.93 -6.75
C ASN A 46 -9.78 7.81 -7.37
N ILE A 47 -10.00 6.75 -6.60
CA ILE A 47 -10.81 5.59 -6.95
C ILE A 47 -12.09 5.65 -6.11
N GLY A 48 -13.21 5.92 -6.78
CA GLY A 48 -14.54 5.94 -6.18
C GLY A 48 -15.47 4.87 -6.77
N LYS A 49 -16.71 4.80 -6.27
CA LYS A 49 -17.78 4.03 -6.92
C LYS A 49 -17.90 4.41 -8.40
N GLY A 50 -17.81 3.42 -9.28
CA GLY A 50 -17.91 3.60 -10.74
C GLY A 50 -16.60 3.95 -11.44
N PHE A 51 -15.48 4.03 -10.72
CA PHE A 51 -14.15 4.13 -11.34
C PHE A 51 -13.85 2.86 -12.15
N ASP A 52 -13.43 3.02 -13.40
CA ASP A 52 -13.01 1.89 -14.23
C ASP A 52 -11.56 1.50 -13.87
N LEU A 53 -11.41 0.42 -13.10
CA LEU A 53 -10.10 -0.09 -12.70
C LEU A 53 -9.24 -0.51 -13.90
N ASN A 54 -9.83 -0.83 -15.06
CA ASN A 54 -9.06 -1.20 -16.25
C ASN A 54 -8.38 -0.01 -16.92
N SER A 55 -8.79 1.22 -16.57
CA SER A 55 -8.14 2.44 -17.05
C SER A 55 -6.74 2.65 -16.44
N ILE A 56 -6.45 2.00 -15.31
CA ILE A 56 -5.14 2.06 -14.67
C ILE A 56 -4.18 1.17 -15.44
N SER A 57 -3.09 1.79 -15.91
CA SER A 57 -2.02 1.04 -16.59
C SER A 57 -1.40 0.04 -15.63
N LYS A 58 -1.21 -1.20 -16.12
CA LYS A 58 -0.48 -2.21 -15.36
C LYS A 58 0.92 -1.70 -15.07
N VAL A 59 1.28 -1.82 -13.80
CA VAL A 59 2.50 -1.20 -13.30
C VAL A 59 3.67 -2.19 -13.42
N PRO A 60 4.88 -1.73 -13.79
CA PRO A 60 6.05 -2.58 -13.90
C PRO A 60 6.39 -3.33 -12.59
N PRO A 61 7.12 -4.47 -12.66
CA PRO A 61 7.50 -5.25 -11.47
C PRO A 61 8.36 -4.50 -10.44
N GLU A 62 9.03 -3.43 -10.85
CA GLU A 62 9.96 -2.63 -10.03
C GLU A 62 9.31 -2.01 -8.78
N TYR A 63 7.99 -1.86 -8.76
CA TYR A 63 7.28 -1.23 -7.66
C TYR A 63 7.01 -2.17 -6.47
N SER A 64 7.01 -3.48 -6.68
CA SER A 64 6.95 -4.45 -5.58
C SER A 64 8.20 -4.38 -4.70
N ALA A 65 9.38 -4.20 -5.33
CA ALA A 65 10.66 -4.08 -4.63
C ALA A 65 10.72 -2.87 -3.67
N PHE A 66 10.07 -1.77 -4.02
CA PHE A 66 9.99 -0.61 -3.13
C PHE A 66 9.22 -0.94 -1.84
N SER A 67 8.07 -1.62 -1.95
CA SER A 67 7.25 -1.99 -0.79
C SER A 67 8.01 -2.93 0.16
N GLU A 68 8.73 -3.91 -0.40
CA GLU A 68 9.60 -4.81 0.36
C GLU A 68 10.72 -4.05 1.09
N SER A 69 11.32 -3.05 0.45
CA SER A 69 12.37 -2.23 1.10
C SER A 69 11.85 -1.47 2.33
N VAL A 70 10.61 -0.99 2.30
CA VAL A 70 9.99 -0.28 3.43
C VAL A 70 9.69 -1.22 4.58
N VAL A 71 9.20 -2.43 4.29
CA VAL A 71 8.98 -3.48 5.31
C VAL A 71 10.30 -3.82 6.02
N SER A 72 11.38 -4.04 5.26
CA SER A 72 12.70 -4.34 5.80
C SER A 72 13.26 -3.22 6.69
N ALA A 73 13.14 -1.97 6.25
CA ALA A 73 13.57 -0.81 7.04
C ALA A 73 12.81 -0.71 8.36
N ASN A 74 11.48 -0.85 8.34
CA ASN A 74 10.66 -0.81 9.56
C ASN A 74 10.96 -1.96 10.51
N HIS A 75 11.22 -3.16 9.99
CA HIS A 75 11.60 -4.30 10.82
C HIS A 75 12.92 -4.02 11.56
N THR A 76 13.90 -3.45 10.88
CA THR A 76 15.18 -3.04 11.47
C THR A 76 14.99 -1.99 12.56
N LEU A 77 14.14 -0.98 12.31
CA LEU A 77 13.81 0.04 13.32
C LEU A 77 13.15 -0.56 14.56
N VAL A 78 12.16 -1.45 14.40
CA VAL A 78 11.49 -2.13 15.51
C VAL A 78 12.48 -2.95 16.34
N GLN A 79 13.41 -3.65 15.70
CA GLN A 79 14.48 -4.37 16.41
C GLN A 79 15.36 -3.44 17.24
N GLY A 80 15.76 -2.30 16.65
CA GLY A 80 16.54 -1.27 17.35
C GLY A 80 15.82 -0.73 18.58
N TYR A 81 14.54 -0.35 18.44
CA TYR A 81 13.74 0.15 19.56
C TYR A 81 13.57 -0.89 20.67
N ARG A 82 13.31 -2.17 20.33
CA ARG A 82 13.20 -3.25 21.32
C ARG A 82 14.48 -3.43 22.12
N ARG A 83 15.65 -3.27 21.49
CA ARG A 83 16.94 -3.35 22.17
C ARG A 83 17.11 -2.24 23.21
N ILE A 84 16.81 -0.99 22.83
CA ILE A 84 16.89 0.16 23.73
C ILE A 84 15.97 -0.03 24.95
N VAL A 85 14.74 -0.52 24.73
CA VAL A 85 13.79 -0.78 25.81
C VAL A 85 14.26 -1.87 26.78
N ASN A 86 14.96 -2.90 26.28
CA ASN A 86 15.48 -3.99 27.13
C ASN A 86 16.78 -3.63 27.86
N GLU A 87 17.40 -2.50 27.54
CA GLU A 87 18.61 -1.97 28.19
C GLU A 87 18.27 -0.94 29.31
N LEU A 88 16.99 -0.60 29.48
CA LEU A 88 16.42 0.25 30.55
C LEU A 88 15.78 -0.61 31.66
#